data_AF-A0AAD7NNH0-F1
#
_entry.id   AF-A0AAD7NNH0-F1
#
_cell.length_a   1.000
_cell.length_b   1.000
_cell.length_c   1.000
_cell.angle_alpha   90.00
_cell.angle_beta   90.00
_cell.angle_gamma   90.00
#
_symmetry.space_group_name_H-M   'P 1'
#
loop_
_entity.id
_entity.type
_entity.pdbx_description
1 polymer ?
#
loop_
_entity_poly.entity_id
_entity_poly.type
_entity_poly.pdbx_seq_one_letter_code
_entity_poly.pdbx_strand_id
1 'polypeptide(L)'
;MLFGDSESTAAVLHDLHTVVQPYTVESVTDRVALLQICAQLCAQHNIDLAALLEGALIDDHSALYWAMTNGPWPLKPPFELVRAVISHCRPLLKPETVREARHACIALRSQEMFQFLQMIPEFGALSTEDRFALGVLVPPETVVVEEMEGTTQPFSVRFHIPHFQKRMMLGTRIKVEFIARGRLWSLEFFTAIDPPYAALQHGHWSASLCMRENSLMTPVTCGVVFLDARPSPASPAPYWRSLTGAKNQVMRVKDGKAPKTGKAYSILPWTIFEQ
;
A
#
# COMPACT_ATOMS: atom_id res chain seq x y z
N MET A 1 26.58 16.66 4.71
CA MET A 1 28.03 16.85 4.46
C MET A 1 28.64 15.47 4.49
N LEU A 2 29.12 14.95 3.36
CA LEU A 2 29.76 13.64 3.28
C LEU A 2 31.20 13.79 3.80
N PHE A 3 31.46 13.36 5.03
CA PHE A 3 32.80 13.34 5.59
C PHE A 3 33.39 11.94 5.46
N GLY A 4 33.90 11.64 4.27
CA GLY A 4 34.67 10.44 3.96
C GLY A 4 35.72 10.74 2.91
N ASP A 5 36.75 9.89 2.81
CA ASP A 5 37.71 9.96 1.70
C ASP A 5 36.95 9.84 0.36
N SER A 6 37.29 10.67 -0.62
CA SER A 6 36.64 10.70 -1.94
C SER A 6 36.77 9.36 -2.67
N GLU A 7 37.89 8.65 -2.46
CA GLU A 7 38.14 7.34 -3.06
C GLU A 7 37.24 6.26 -2.44
N SER A 8 37.14 6.23 -1.11
CA SER A 8 36.24 5.32 -0.39
C SER A 8 34.77 5.54 -0.73
N THR A 9 34.37 6.81 -0.90
CA THR A 9 32.99 7.15 -1.28
C THR A 9 32.66 6.66 -2.69
N ALA A 10 33.60 6.80 -3.64
CA ALA A 10 33.42 6.31 -5.01
C ALA A 10 33.34 4.77 -5.07
N ALA A 11 34.16 4.06 -4.29
CA ALA A 11 34.10 2.61 -4.18
C ALA A 11 32.74 2.13 -3.66
N VAL A 12 32.24 2.74 -2.57
CA VAL A 12 30.91 2.42 -2.02
C VAL A 12 29.81 2.68 -3.05
N LEU A 13 29.86 3.81 -3.78
CA LEU A 13 28.88 4.10 -4.82
C LEU A 13 28.90 3.05 -5.93
N HIS A 14 30.08 2.61 -6.38
CA HIS A 14 30.20 1.55 -7.38
C HIS A 14 29.55 0.24 -6.92
N ASP A 15 29.78 -0.16 -5.67
CA ASP A 15 29.17 -1.36 -5.09
C ASP A 15 27.66 -1.20 -4.93
N LEU A 16 27.18 -0.03 -4.49
CA LEU A 16 25.75 0.28 -4.41
C LEU A 16 25.07 0.26 -5.78
N HIS A 17 25.71 0.78 -6.82
CA HIS A 17 25.24 0.62 -8.19
C HIS A 17 25.09 -0.85 -8.53
N THR A 18 26.11 -1.66 -8.23
CA THR A 18 26.08 -3.11 -8.45
C THR A 18 24.92 -3.76 -7.71
N VAL A 19 24.62 -3.37 -6.46
CA VAL A 19 23.49 -3.87 -5.66
C VAL A 19 22.14 -3.67 -6.36
N VAL A 20 21.95 -2.57 -7.09
CA VAL A 20 20.65 -2.20 -7.68
C VAL A 20 20.55 -2.40 -9.19
N GLN A 21 21.63 -2.81 -9.88
CA GLN A 21 21.57 -3.25 -11.30
C GLN A 21 20.62 -4.43 -11.49
N PRO A 22 20.02 -4.64 -12.69
CA PRO A 22 19.16 -5.78 -13.01
C PRO A 22 19.68 -7.12 -12.51
N TYR A 23 18.77 -7.93 -11.93
CA TYR A 23 19.19 -9.12 -11.19
C TYR A 23 18.22 -10.28 -11.16
N THR A 24 18.78 -11.48 -10.93
CA THR A 24 18.02 -12.73 -10.86
C THR A 24 17.67 -13.09 -9.42
N VAL A 25 16.71 -14.00 -9.25
CA VAL A 25 16.31 -14.53 -7.94
C VAL A 25 17.49 -15.12 -7.17
N GLU A 26 18.42 -15.78 -7.86
CA GLU A 26 19.58 -16.43 -7.25
C GLU A 26 20.56 -15.41 -6.64
N SER A 27 20.70 -14.25 -7.28
CA SER A 27 21.65 -13.20 -6.86
C SER A 27 21.16 -12.31 -5.72
N VAL A 28 19.92 -12.49 -5.22
CA VAL A 28 19.35 -11.64 -4.15
C VAL A 28 20.19 -11.70 -2.88
N THR A 29 20.61 -12.89 -2.48
CA THR A 29 21.42 -13.09 -1.26
C THR A 29 22.78 -12.40 -1.38
N ASP A 30 23.41 -12.50 -2.55
CA ASP A 30 24.71 -11.85 -2.81
C ASP A 30 24.59 -10.33 -2.76
N ARG A 31 23.49 -9.76 -3.24
CA ARG A 31 23.21 -8.31 -3.18
C ARG A 31 22.97 -7.82 -1.76
N VAL A 32 22.26 -8.61 -0.96
CA VAL A 32 22.09 -8.31 0.48
C VAL A 32 23.43 -8.37 1.20
N ALA A 33 24.28 -9.35 0.89
CA ALA A 33 25.63 -9.44 1.44
C ALA A 33 26.52 -8.26 1.00
N LEU A 34 26.44 -7.85 -0.26
CA LEU A 34 27.17 -6.69 -0.79
C LEU A 34 26.72 -5.39 -0.12
N LEU A 35 25.42 -5.20 0.10
CA LEU A 35 24.89 -4.06 0.84
C LEU A 35 25.41 -4.02 2.29
N GLN A 36 25.51 -5.19 2.94
CA GLN A 36 26.07 -5.30 4.28
C GLN A 36 27.57 -4.92 4.30
N ILE A 37 28.33 -5.30 3.27
CA ILE A 37 29.73 -4.87 3.10
C ILE A 37 29.81 -3.35 2.92
N CYS A 38 28.94 -2.76 2.09
CA CYS A 38 28.86 -1.30 1.91
C CYS A 38 28.59 -0.60 3.25
N ALA A 39 27.70 -1.14 4.08
CA ALA A 39 27.39 -0.59 5.40
C ALA A 39 28.61 -0.63 6.34
N GLN A 40 29.39 -1.70 6.32
CA GLN A 40 30.62 -1.81 7.11
C GLN A 40 31.68 -0.80 6.65
N LEU A 41 31.89 -0.66 5.33
CA LEU A 41 32.81 0.32 4.76
C LEU A 41 32.38 1.75 5.09
N CYS A 42 31.09 2.06 4.97
CA CYS A 42 30.56 3.37 5.33
C CYS A 42 30.83 3.70 6.80
N ALA A 43 30.61 2.75 7.71
CA ALA A 43 30.89 2.93 9.13
C ALA A 43 32.38 3.15 9.42
N GLN A 44 33.28 2.46 8.70
CA GLN A 44 34.73 2.63 8.83
C GLN A 44 35.22 4.00 8.34
N HIS A 45 34.61 4.51 7.27
CA HIS A 45 35.01 5.77 6.62
C HIS A 45 34.12 6.97 6.99
N ASN A 46 33.24 6.83 7.99
CA ASN A 46 32.31 7.86 8.46
C ASN A 46 31.39 8.42 7.34
N ILE A 47 31.02 7.57 6.39
CA ILE A 47 30.09 7.87 5.30
C ILE A 47 28.66 7.60 5.77
N ASP A 48 27.74 8.52 5.51
CA ASP A 48 26.32 8.34 5.79
C ASP A 48 25.67 7.48 4.70
N LEU A 49 25.57 6.17 4.95
CA LEU A 49 24.94 5.23 4.03
C LEU A 49 23.47 5.58 3.75
N ALA A 50 22.72 6.07 4.75
CA ALA A 50 21.32 6.43 4.56
C ALA A 50 21.19 7.59 3.56
N ALA A 51 22.07 8.59 3.66
CA ALA A 51 22.12 9.68 2.69
C ALA A 51 22.44 9.22 1.27
N LEU A 52 23.26 8.18 1.10
CA LEU A 52 23.55 7.60 -0.22
C LEU A 52 22.38 6.79 -0.78
N LEU A 53 21.74 5.95 0.05
CA LEU A 53 20.63 5.10 -0.38
C LEU A 53 19.37 5.89 -0.73
N GLU A 54 19.10 6.97 0.02
CA GLU A 54 17.99 7.88 -0.23
C GLU A 54 18.31 8.97 -1.25
N GLY A 55 19.58 9.15 -1.58
CA GLY A 55 20.03 10.06 -2.62
C GLY A 55 19.73 9.52 -4.02
N ALA A 56 19.72 10.42 -5.00
CA ALA A 56 19.69 10.05 -6.42
C ALA A 56 20.96 9.23 -6.75
N LEU A 57 20.77 7.95 -7.08
CA LEU A 57 21.86 7.03 -7.42
C LEU A 57 21.99 6.88 -8.94
N ILE A 58 20.92 6.46 -9.62
CA ILE A 58 20.85 6.27 -11.08
C ILE A 58 19.62 7.01 -11.59
N ASP A 59 19.78 7.80 -12.66
CA ASP A 59 18.71 8.57 -13.34
C ASP A 59 17.77 9.31 -12.38
N ASP A 60 18.35 10.03 -11.40
CA ASP A 60 17.63 10.82 -10.40
C ASP A 60 16.70 10.03 -9.45
N HIS A 61 16.83 8.71 -9.39
CA HIS A 61 16.06 7.83 -8.49
C HIS A 61 16.90 7.21 -7.37
N SER A 62 16.27 6.98 -6.23
CA SER A 62 16.89 6.34 -5.06
C SER A 62 17.28 4.89 -5.29
N ALA A 63 18.20 4.38 -4.47
CA ALA A 63 18.56 2.97 -4.47
C ALA A 63 17.35 2.07 -4.16
N LEU A 64 16.40 2.56 -3.34
CA LEU A 64 15.16 1.86 -3.03
C LEU A 64 14.28 1.66 -4.27
N TYR A 65 14.12 2.70 -5.09
CA TYR A 65 13.36 2.60 -6.35
C TYR A 65 13.93 1.50 -7.25
N TRP A 66 15.25 1.51 -7.49
CA TRP A 66 15.90 0.53 -8.36
C TRP A 66 15.90 -0.89 -7.78
N ALA A 67 16.09 -1.05 -6.47
CA ALA A 67 15.95 -2.34 -5.82
C ALA A 67 14.54 -2.95 -6.00
N MET A 68 13.52 -2.12 -6.21
CA MET A 68 12.17 -2.60 -6.51
C MET A 68 12.00 -2.91 -8.01
N THR A 69 12.43 -2.01 -8.90
CA THR A 69 12.14 -2.09 -10.33
C THR A 69 13.05 -3.03 -11.11
N ASN A 70 14.31 -3.19 -10.69
CA ASN A 70 15.31 -4.03 -11.36
C ASN A 70 15.35 -5.47 -10.84
N GLY A 71 14.52 -5.80 -9.85
CA GLY A 71 14.41 -7.14 -9.31
C GLY A 71 13.74 -8.13 -10.27
N PRO A 72 13.69 -9.41 -9.90
CA PRO A 72 13.17 -10.50 -10.74
C PRO A 72 11.63 -10.50 -10.81
N TRP A 73 11.01 -9.35 -11.01
CA TRP A 73 9.58 -9.21 -11.26
C TRP A 73 9.24 -9.61 -12.72
N PRO A 74 8.11 -10.28 -13.00
CA PRO A 74 7.03 -10.70 -12.09
C PRO A 74 7.25 -12.07 -11.41
N LEU A 75 8.43 -12.69 -11.55
CA LEU A 75 8.68 -14.04 -11.01
C LEU A 75 8.67 -14.07 -9.47
N LYS A 76 9.30 -13.09 -8.83
CA LYS A 76 9.33 -12.97 -7.36
C LYS A 76 9.57 -11.52 -6.94
N PRO A 77 8.73 -10.94 -6.06
CA PRO A 77 9.03 -9.67 -5.44
C PRO A 77 10.35 -9.72 -4.65
N PRO A 78 11.28 -8.77 -4.82
CA PRO A 78 12.57 -8.76 -4.12
C PRO A 78 12.46 -8.28 -2.65
N PHE A 79 11.51 -8.80 -1.87
CA PHE A 79 11.23 -8.33 -0.51
C PHE A 79 12.47 -8.29 0.39
N GLU A 80 13.37 -9.27 0.28
CA GLU A 80 14.58 -9.33 1.11
C GLU A 80 15.54 -8.19 0.83
N LEU A 81 15.82 -7.89 -0.44
CA LEU A 81 16.70 -6.77 -0.79
C LEU A 81 16.06 -5.43 -0.42
N VAL A 82 14.77 -5.25 -0.72
CA VAL A 82 14.03 -4.03 -0.37
C VAL A 82 14.01 -3.83 1.15
N ARG A 83 13.79 -4.90 1.93
CA ARG A 83 13.87 -4.85 3.41
C ARG A 83 15.26 -4.46 3.88
N ALA A 84 16.31 -5.03 3.29
CA ALA A 84 17.68 -4.71 3.64
C ALA A 84 18.00 -3.24 3.36
N VAL A 85 17.66 -2.71 2.17
CA VAL A 85 17.83 -1.29 1.83
C VAL A 85 17.10 -0.39 2.84
N ILE A 86 15.81 -0.65 3.10
CA ILE A 86 15.02 0.14 4.06
C ILE A 86 15.64 0.10 5.47
N SER A 87 16.19 -1.03 5.90
CA SER A 87 16.81 -1.16 7.22
C SER A 87 18.04 -0.25 7.39
N HIS A 88 18.72 0.07 6.29
CA HIS A 88 19.88 0.98 6.26
C HIS A 88 19.51 2.44 6.00
N CYS A 89 18.26 2.77 5.63
CA CYS A 89 17.75 4.15 5.53
C CYS A 89 17.23 4.73 6.86
N ARG A 90 17.44 4.05 7.99
CA ARG A 90 16.96 4.46 9.31
C ARG A 90 17.81 5.61 9.90
N PRO A 91 17.24 6.50 10.75
CA PRO A 91 16.05 6.31 11.59
C PRO A 91 14.70 6.64 10.94
N LEU A 92 14.63 7.47 9.89
CA LEU A 92 13.39 7.81 9.20
C LEU A 92 13.64 7.99 7.71
N LEU A 93 12.80 7.34 6.90
CA LEU A 93 12.81 7.53 5.46
C LEU A 93 12.36 8.94 5.07
N LYS A 94 13.08 9.57 4.14
CA LYS A 94 12.63 10.86 3.56
C LYS A 94 11.27 10.71 2.86
N PRO A 95 10.37 11.71 2.96
CA PRO A 95 9.07 11.70 2.26
C PRO A 95 9.19 11.48 0.75
N GLU A 96 10.25 11.99 0.14
CA GLU A 96 10.57 11.84 -1.28
C GLU A 96 10.84 10.39 -1.63
N THR A 97 11.68 9.70 -0.85
CA THR A 97 11.97 8.27 -1.01
C THR A 97 10.72 7.40 -0.85
N VAL A 98 9.84 7.76 0.09
CA VAL A 98 8.53 7.09 0.25
C VAL A 98 7.67 7.28 -0.99
N ARG A 99 7.63 8.49 -1.56
CA ARG A 99 6.90 8.78 -2.80
C ARG A 99 7.47 8.01 -3.99
N GLU A 100 8.79 7.91 -4.11
CA GLU A 100 9.44 7.13 -5.17
C GLU A 100 9.13 5.65 -5.07
N ALA A 101 9.18 5.06 -3.87
CA ALA A 101 8.82 3.67 -3.67
C ALA A 101 7.35 3.40 -4.04
N ARG A 102 6.43 4.32 -3.74
CA ARG A 102 5.03 4.23 -4.21
C ARG A 102 4.95 4.27 -5.73
N HIS A 103 5.70 5.17 -6.36
CA HIS A 103 5.79 5.24 -7.81
C HIS A 103 6.33 3.94 -8.42
N ALA A 104 7.36 3.34 -7.83
CA ALA A 104 7.90 2.04 -8.25
C ALA A 104 6.81 0.95 -8.21
N CYS A 105 6.02 0.87 -7.14
CA CYS A 105 4.92 -0.10 -7.06
C CYS A 105 3.87 0.11 -8.16
N ILE A 106 3.56 1.37 -8.50
CA ILE A 106 2.62 1.72 -9.57
C ILE A 106 3.17 1.31 -10.94
N ALA A 107 4.45 1.61 -11.20
CA ALA A 107 5.14 1.24 -12.43
C ALA A 107 5.19 -0.29 -12.61
N LEU A 108 5.46 -1.02 -11.52
CA LEU A 108 5.48 -2.48 -11.48
C LEU A 108 4.09 -3.12 -11.54
N ARG A 109 3.03 -2.33 -11.29
CA ARG A 109 1.65 -2.81 -11.10
C ARG A 109 1.58 -3.91 -10.03
N SER A 110 2.40 -3.79 -8.98
CA SER A 110 2.58 -4.82 -7.95
C SER A 110 1.87 -4.44 -6.66
N GLN A 111 0.66 -4.97 -6.48
CA GLN A 111 -0.07 -4.82 -5.21
C GLN A 111 0.65 -5.51 -4.05
N GLU A 112 1.31 -6.64 -4.29
CA GLU A 112 2.07 -7.38 -3.28
C GLU A 112 3.24 -6.55 -2.73
N MET A 113 3.99 -5.87 -3.61
CA MET A 113 5.06 -4.96 -3.21
C MET A 113 4.50 -3.77 -2.42
N PHE A 114 3.37 -3.21 -2.86
CA PHE A 114 2.74 -2.11 -2.15
C PHE A 114 2.27 -2.50 -0.74
N GLN A 115 1.70 -3.69 -0.57
CA GLN A 115 1.35 -4.22 0.75
C GLN A 115 2.55 -4.47 1.63
N PHE A 116 3.61 -5.04 1.06
CA PHE A 116 4.87 -5.23 1.76
C PHE A 116 5.37 -3.91 2.35
N LEU A 117 5.35 -2.83 1.55
CA LEU A 117 5.69 -1.50 2.03
C LEU A 117 4.74 -1.04 3.14
N GLN A 118 3.42 -1.20 3.00
CA GLN A 118 2.46 -0.76 4.03
C GLN A 118 2.65 -1.44 5.41
N MET A 119 3.29 -2.62 5.47
CA MET A 119 3.65 -3.26 6.74
C MET A 119 4.78 -2.54 7.49
N ILE A 120 5.54 -1.71 6.79
CA ILE A 120 6.64 -0.92 7.33
C ILE A 120 6.04 0.39 7.89
N PRO A 121 6.29 0.73 9.18
CA PRO A 121 5.67 1.88 9.84
C PRO A 121 5.76 3.20 9.09
N GLU A 122 6.87 3.44 8.39
CA GLU A 122 7.17 4.64 7.62
C GLU A 122 6.30 4.80 6.36
N PHE A 123 5.69 3.71 5.88
CA PHE A 123 4.83 3.70 4.69
C PHE A 123 3.34 3.49 5.01
N GLY A 124 3.05 2.88 6.17
CA GLY A 124 1.71 2.49 6.58
C GLY A 124 0.78 3.68 6.82
N ALA A 125 -0.50 3.52 6.49
CA ALA A 125 -1.52 4.55 6.68
C ALA A 125 -2.00 4.69 8.13
N LEU A 126 -1.75 3.68 8.97
CA LEU A 126 -2.15 3.69 10.38
C LEU A 126 -1.23 4.59 11.20
N SER A 127 -1.81 5.63 11.80
CA SER A 127 -1.14 6.47 12.78
C SER A 127 -0.69 5.66 14.00
N THR A 128 0.37 6.12 14.67
CA THR A 128 0.84 5.49 15.91
C THR A 128 -0.24 5.55 17.00
N GLU A 129 -1.06 6.62 17.01
CA GLU A 129 -2.19 6.79 17.92
C GLU A 129 -3.26 5.73 17.71
N ASP A 130 -3.63 5.42 16.46
CA ASP A 130 -4.63 4.39 16.14
C ASP A 130 -4.13 3.00 16.55
N ARG A 131 -2.85 2.70 16.34
CA ARG A 131 -2.24 1.45 16.77
C ARG A 131 -2.29 1.30 18.30
N PHE A 132 -2.04 2.38 19.02
CA PHE A 132 -2.09 2.37 20.48
C PHE A 132 -3.53 2.25 21.00
N ALA A 133 -4.47 3.02 20.45
CA ALA A 133 -5.88 3.01 20.85
C ALA A 133 -6.56 1.64 20.63
N LEU A 134 -6.08 0.85 19.67
CA LEU A 134 -6.61 -0.48 19.38
C LEU A 134 -6.14 -1.55 20.37
N GLY A 135 -5.13 -1.26 21.20
CA GLY A 135 -4.73 -2.03 22.38
C GLY A 135 -4.12 -3.41 22.10
N VAL A 136 -3.86 -3.73 20.83
CA VAL A 136 -3.29 -5.00 20.34
C VAL A 136 -2.45 -4.68 19.10
N LEU A 137 -1.44 -5.50 18.79
CA LEU A 137 -0.85 -5.61 17.45
C LEU A 137 -1.97 -5.92 16.45
N VAL A 138 -2.62 -4.89 15.92
CA VAL A 138 -3.64 -5.02 14.89
C VAL A 138 -2.97 -5.69 13.69
N PRO A 139 -3.45 -6.85 13.24
CA PRO A 139 -2.89 -7.49 12.06
C PRO A 139 -2.91 -6.50 10.88
N PRO A 140 -1.93 -6.52 9.98
CA PRO A 140 -1.94 -5.69 8.79
C PRO A 140 -3.22 -5.90 7.98
N GLU A 141 -3.71 -4.83 7.35
CA GLU A 141 -4.80 -4.93 6.39
C GLU A 141 -4.35 -5.78 5.20
N THR A 142 -5.23 -6.65 4.71
CA THR A 142 -4.95 -7.46 3.51
C THR A 142 -5.86 -7.02 2.39
N VAL A 143 -5.29 -6.83 1.20
CA VAL A 143 -5.98 -6.29 0.01
C VAL A 143 -5.57 -7.08 -1.24
N VAL A 144 -6.38 -8.04 -1.65
CA VAL A 144 -6.09 -8.84 -2.84
C VAL A 144 -6.71 -8.16 -4.05
N VAL A 145 -5.91 -7.87 -5.07
CA VAL A 145 -6.40 -7.27 -6.33
C VAL A 145 -6.37 -8.36 -7.40
N GLU A 146 -7.51 -8.58 -8.04
CA GLU A 146 -7.70 -9.53 -9.13
C GLU A 146 -7.99 -8.72 -10.40
N GLU A 147 -7.01 -8.65 -11.30
CA GLU A 147 -7.17 -7.99 -12.61
C GLU A 147 -7.46 -9.05 -13.68
N MET A 148 -8.47 -8.80 -14.51
CA MET A 148 -8.74 -9.67 -15.66
C MET A 148 -7.92 -9.24 -16.88
N GLU A 149 -7.62 -10.18 -17.78
CA GLU A 149 -6.74 -9.95 -18.93
C GLU A 149 -7.37 -9.01 -19.98
N GLY A 150 -6.78 -7.83 -20.16
CA GLY A 150 -7.18 -6.87 -21.19
C GLY A 150 -7.23 -5.44 -20.67
N THR A 151 -7.06 -4.45 -21.54
CA THR A 151 -6.96 -3.02 -21.18
C THR A 151 -8.30 -2.38 -20.76
N THR A 152 -9.41 -3.02 -21.05
CA THR A 152 -10.77 -2.53 -20.74
C THR A 152 -11.50 -3.43 -19.74
N GLN A 153 -10.85 -4.50 -19.29
CA GLN A 153 -11.51 -5.45 -18.41
C GLN A 153 -11.55 -4.97 -16.96
N PRO A 154 -12.62 -5.34 -16.24
CA PRO A 154 -12.79 -5.01 -14.85
C PRO A 154 -11.71 -5.61 -13.95
N PHE A 155 -11.44 -4.90 -12.85
CA PHE A 155 -10.68 -5.46 -11.73
C PHE A 155 -11.58 -5.61 -10.49
N SER A 156 -11.15 -6.52 -9.63
CA SER A 156 -11.80 -6.94 -8.40
C SER A 156 -10.84 -6.70 -7.24
N VAL A 157 -11.32 -6.23 -6.09
CA VAL A 157 -10.46 -5.97 -4.92
C VAL A 157 -11.09 -6.55 -3.67
N ARG A 158 -10.38 -7.40 -2.96
CA ARG A 158 -10.86 -8.02 -1.71
C ARG A 158 -10.12 -7.43 -0.53
N PHE A 159 -10.86 -6.73 0.32
CA PHE A 159 -10.34 -6.11 1.54
C PHE A 159 -10.60 -6.99 2.76
N HIS A 160 -9.58 -7.16 3.58
CA HIS A 160 -9.67 -7.69 4.94
C HIS A 160 -9.17 -6.62 5.91
N ILE A 161 -10.09 -6.01 6.65
CA ILE A 161 -9.81 -4.92 7.58
C ILE A 161 -10.07 -5.42 9.01
N PRO A 162 -9.00 -5.78 9.76
CA PRO A 162 -9.16 -6.24 11.13
C PRO A 162 -9.78 -5.19 12.02
N HIS A 163 -10.67 -5.63 12.92
CA HIS A 163 -11.34 -4.78 13.90
C HIS A 163 -12.08 -3.58 13.29
N PHE A 164 -12.59 -3.70 12.06
CA PHE A 164 -13.28 -2.63 11.33
C PHE A 164 -14.28 -1.85 12.20
N GLN A 165 -15.17 -2.55 12.93
CA GLN A 165 -16.16 -1.90 13.81
C GLN A 165 -15.51 -1.08 14.93
N LYS A 166 -14.50 -1.65 15.62
CA LYS A 166 -13.78 -0.95 16.69
C LYS A 166 -13.05 0.28 16.14
N ARG A 167 -12.45 0.15 14.96
CA ARG A 167 -11.76 1.26 14.26
C ARG A 167 -12.73 2.36 13.82
N MET A 168 -13.89 2.01 13.26
CA MET A 168 -14.92 3.00 12.92
C MET A 168 -15.47 3.72 14.15
N MET A 169 -15.57 3.03 15.29
CA MET A 169 -16.03 3.64 16.56
C MET A 169 -15.01 4.58 17.20
N LEU A 170 -13.71 4.27 17.08
CA LEU A 170 -12.64 5.05 17.73
C LEU A 170 -12.06 6.14 16.83
N GLY A 171 -11.69 5.77 15.60
CA GLY A 171 -10.94 6.63 14.68
C GLY A 171 -11.82 7.45 13.75
N THR A 172 -13.14 7.18 13.70
CA THR A 172 -14.15 7.79 12.79
C THR A 172 -13.87 7.63 11.29
N ARG A 173 -12.65 7.27 10.89
CA ARG A 173 -12.19 7.07 9.52
C ARG A 173 -11.25 5.87 9.41
N ILE A 174 -11.38 5.11 8.33
CA ILE A 174 -10.50 4.00 7.97
C ILE A 174 -10.12 4.20 6.51
N LYS A 175 -8.84 4.41 6.25
CA LYS A 175 -8.32 4.58 4.89
C LYS A 175 -7.51 3.35 4.49
N VAL A 176 -7.86 2.77 3.36
CA VAL A 176 -7.11 1.69 2.72
C VAL A 176 -6.67 2.15 1.34
N GLU A 177 -5.42 1.88 0.99
CA GLU A 177 -4.86 2.18 -0.32
C GLU A 177 -4.50 0.88 -1.04
N PHE A 178 -4.60 0.87 -2.37
CA PHE A 178 -4.26 -0.30 -3.19
C PHE A 178 -3.90 0.10 -4.62
N ILE A 179 -3.13 -0.73 -5.31
CA ILE A 179 -2.75 -0.56 -6.70
C ILE A 179 -3.59 -1.48 -7.56
N ALA A 180 -4.27 -0.91 -8.54
CA ALA A 180 -4.95 -1.64 -9.58
C ALA A 180 -4.80 -0.89 -10.90
N ARG A 181 -4.52 -1.62 -11.98
CA ARG A 181 -4.39 -1.10 -13.35
C ARG A 181 -3.27 -0.06 -13.49
N GLY A 182 -2.19 -0.22 -12.71
CA GLY A 182 -1.10 0.74 -12.65
C GLY A 182 -1.54 2.11 -12.13
N ARG A 183 -2.53 2.14 -11.22
CA ARG A 183 -2.98 3.35 -10.55
C ARG A 183 -3.12 3.10 -9.06
N LEU A 184 -2.82 4.12 -8.26
CA LEU A 184 -3.06 4.10 -6.83
C LEU A 184 -4.51 4.52 -6.54
N TRP A 185 -5.21 3.67 -5.82
CA TRP A 185 -6.58 3.89 -5.36
C TRP A 185 -6.59 4.04 -3.84
N SER A 186 -7.55 4.80 -3.35
CA SER A 186 -7.83 4.94 -1.92
C SER A 186 -9.31 4.74 -1.67
N LEU A 187 -9.62 3.76 -0.82
CA LEU A 187 -10.94 3.54 -0.26
C LEU A 187 -10.94 4.03 1.18
N GLU A 188 -11.81 4.99 1.47
CA GLU A 188 -11.94 5.57 2.80
C GLU A 188 -13.34 5.32 3.34
N PHE A 189 -13.45 4.69 4.51
CA PHE A 189 -14.67 4.57 5.28
C PHE A 189 -14.69 5.67 6.32
N PHE A 190 -15.82 6.34 6.52
CA PHE A 190 -15.93 7.41 7.50
C PHE A 190 -17.32 7.49 8.11
N THR A 191 -17.41 7.98 9.34
CA THR A 191 -18.70 8.22 9.99
C THR A 191 -19.36 9.49 9.46
N ALA A 192 -20.68 9.47 9.40
CA ALA A 192 -21.57 10.55 8.97
C ALA A 192 -21.36 11.95 9.60
N ILE A 193 -20.49 12.06 10.61
CA ILE A 193 -20.28 13.29 11.39
C ILE A 193 -19.47 14.33 10.59
N ASP A 194 -18.79 13.91 9.53
CA ASP A 194 -17.99 14.78 8.68
C ASP A 194 -18.83 15.61 7.69
N PRO A 195 -18.77 16.96 7.72
CA PRO A 195 -19.40 17.81 6.70
C PRO A 195 -18.82 17.50 5.31
N PRO A 196 -19.63 17.43 4.23
CA PRO A 196 -21.04 17.83 4.08
C PRO A 196 -22.07 16.74 4.43
N TYR A 197 -21.67 15.62 5.05
CA TYR A 197 -22.54 14.43 5.23
C TYR A 197 -23.32 14.42 6.55
N ALA A 198 -23.31 15.52 7.31
CA ALA A 198 -24.00 15.70 8.59
C ALA A 198 -25.52 15.46 8.54
N ALA A 199 -26.13 15.38 7.34
CA ALA A 199 -27.52 14.95 7.15
C ALA A 199 -27.75 13.45 7.40
N LEU A 200 -26.71 12.65 7.60
CA LEU A 200 -26.79 11.22 7.87
C LEU A 200 -27.01 10.97 9.38
N GLN A 201 -27.92 10.06 9.71
CA GLN A 201 -28.23 9.72 11.10
C GLN A 201 -27.02 9.10 11.80
N HIS A 202 -26.87 9.41 13.10
CA HIS A 202 -25.88 8.79 13.98
C HIS A 202 -25.90 7.26 13.84
N GLY A 203 -24.72 6.64 13.75
CA GLY A 203 -24.57 5.20 13.55
C GLY A 203 -24.43 4.75 12.09
N HIS A 204 -24.56 5.66 11.12
CA HIS A 204 -24.23 5.38 9.73
C HIS A 204 -22.75 5.70 9.44
N TRP A 205 -22.15 4.87 8.61
CA TRP A 205 -20.88 5.15 7.97
C TRP A 205 -21.09 5.21 6.46
N SER A 206 -20.19 5.92 5.79
CA SER A 206 -20.11 6.03 4.34
C SER A 206 -18.74 5.57 3.87
N ALA A 207 -18.61 5.29 2.59
CA ALA A 207 -17.31 5.02 1.97
C ALA A 207 -17.10 5.93 0.76
N SER A 208 -15.87 6.36 0.53
CA SER A 208 -15.45 7.07 -0.69
C SER A 208 -14.30 6.35 -1.37
N LEU A 209 -14.41 6.17 -2.68
CA LEU A 209 -13.35 5.66 -3.53
C LEU A 209 -12.76 6.80 -4.37
N CYS A 210 -11.44 6.97 -4.28
CA CYS A 210 -10.70 8.03 -4.95
C CYS A 210 -9.46 7.45 -5.64
N MET A 211 -9.18 7.89 -6.86
CA MET A 211 -7.85 7.72 -7.44
C MET A 211 -6.89 8.72 -6.79
N ARG A 212 -5.69 8.25 -6.48
CA ARG A 212 -4.60 9.04 -5.90
C ARG A 212 -3.53 9.30 -6.96
N GLU A 213 -2.67 10.25 -6.64
CA GLU A 213 -1.56 10.70 -7.49
C GLU A 213 -2.03 11.29 -8.82
N ASN A 214 -1.11 11.70 -9.68
CA ASN A 214 -1.35 12.48 -10.93
C ASN A 214 -2.09 11.69 -12.03
N SER A 215 -3.01 10.81 -11.65
CA SER A 215 -3.85 10.02 -12.56
C SER A 215 -4.84 10.93 -13.28
N LEU A 216 -5.00 10.71 -14.58
CA LEU A 216 -6.04 11.37 -15.38
C LEU A 216 -7.43 11.02 -14.85
N MET A 217 -8.37 11.95 -15.02
CA MET A 217 -9.76 11.71 -14.65
C MET A 217 -10.35 10.59 -15.51
N THR A 218 -10.65 9.47 -14.87
CA THR A 218 -11.29 8.31 -15.50
C THR A 218 -12.64 8.09 -14.81
N PRO A 219 -13.75 8.01 -15.57
CA PRO A 219 -15.03 7.65 -15.01
C PRO A 219 -14.96 6.23 -14.44
N VAL A 220 -15.55 6.01 -13.28
CA VAL A 220 -15.53 4.71 -12.59
C VAL A 220 -16.95 4.27 -12.34
N THR A 221 -17.28 3.07 -12.80
CA THR A 221 -18.50 2.37 -12.38
C THR A 221 -18.08 1.34 -11.35
N CYS A 222 -18.62 1.42 -10.14
CA CYS A 222 -18.25 0.51 -9.05
C CYS A 222 -19.47 -0.14 -8.42
N GLY A 223 -19.31 -1.40 -8.04
CA GLY A 223 -20.19 -2.13 -7.12
C GLY A 223 -19.41 -2.51 -5.87
N VAL A 224 -20.05 -2.45 -4.71
CA VAL A 224 -19.41 -2.78 -3.43
C VAL A 224 -20.22 -3.85 -2.71
N VAL A 225 -19.48 -4.76 -2.11
CA VAL A 225 -19.90 -6.11 -1.76
C VAL A 225 -19.18 -6.45 -0.44
N PHE A 226 -19.94 -6.72 0.64
CA PHE A 226 -19.39 -6.93 2.00
C PHE A 226 -19.49 -8.38 2.43
N LEU A 227 -18.38 -9.08 2.70
CA LEU A 227 -18.30 -10.51 3.09
C LEU A 227 -18.44 -10.80 4.61
N ASP A 228 -19.03 -11.97 4.92
CA ASP A 228 -19.25 -12.53 6.25
C ASP A 228 -18.08 -13.41 6.62
N ALA A 229 -17.78 -13.42 7.90
CA ALA A 229 -16.84 -14.37 8.46
C ALA A 229 -17.43 -15.79 8.70
N ARG A 230 -18.76 -16.02 8.54
CA ARG A 230 -19.38 -17.34 8.80
C ARG A 230 -20.40 -17.74 7.72
N PRO A 231 -20.17 -18.82 6.95
CA PRO A 231 -21.19 -19.33 6.03
C PRO A 231 -22.31 -20.04 6.82
N SER A 232 -23.52 -19.49 6.77
CA SER A 232 -24.73 -20.21 7.20
C SER A 232 -25.45 -20.75 5.96
N PRO A 233 -25.89 -22.02 5.95
CA PRO A 233 -26.55 -22.64 4.78
C PRO A 233 -27.94 -22.05 4.46
N ALA A 234 -28.44 -21.10 5.24
CA ALA A 234 -29.79 -20.51 5.09
C ALA A 234 -29.80 -19.07 4.54
N SER A 235 -28.66 -18.56 4.03
CA SER A 235 -28.58 -17.16 3.60
C SER A 235 -29.22 -16.94 2.20
N PRO A 236 -30.07 -15.92 2.01
CA PRO A 236 -30.65 -15.61 0.71
C PRO A 236 -29.59 -15.13 -0.30
N ALA A 237 -29.94 -15.24 -1.59
CA ALA A 237 -29.10 -14.87 -2.73
C ALA A 237 -28.60 -13.41 -2.67
N PRO A 238 -27.42 -13.11 -3.25
CA PRO A 238 -26.75 -11.81 -3.14
C PRO A 238 -27.59 -10.65 -3.69
N TYR A 239 -27.56 -9.50 -3.01
CA TYR A 239 -28.23 -8.27 -3.42
C TYR A 239 -27.24 -7.33 -4.13
N TRP A 240 -27.58 -6.89 -5.34
CA TRP A 240 -26.78 -6.03 -6.19
C TRP A 240 -27.21 -4.56 -6.07
N ARG A 241 -26.24 -3.64 -6.02
CA ARG A 241 -26.46 -2.22 -6.34
C ARG A 241 -25.36 -1.73 -7.27
N SER A 242 -25.75 -1.34 -8.47
CA SER A 242 -24.88 -0.67 -9.44
C SER A 242 -24.84 0.83 -9.14
N LEU A 243 -23.66 1.44 -9.15
CA LEU A 243 -23.48 2.88 -9.05
C LEU A 243 -22.62 3.38 -10.23
N THR A 244 -23.21 4.26 -11.04
CA THR A 244 -22.55 4.99 -12.14
C THR A 244 -22.37 6.47 -11.74
N GLY A 245 -21.17 7.04 -11.91
CA GLY A 245 -20.94 8.47 -11.62
C GLY A 245 -19.48 8.90 -11.58
N ALA A 246 -19.21 10.20 -11.78
CA ALA A 246 -17.87 10.80 -11.78
C ALA A 246 -17.46 11.41 -10.42
N LYS A 247 -16.16 11.31 -10.10
CA LYS A 247 -15.36 11.82 -8.95
C LYS A 247 -16.03 11.82 -7.56
N ASN A 248 -15.38 11.13 -6.61
CA ASN A 248 -15.75 11.06 -5.19
C ASN A 248 -17.16 10.51 -4.98
N GLN A 249 -17.36 9.24 -5.34
CA GLN A 249 -18.61 8.58 -5.00
C GLN A 249 -18.64 8.32 -3.50
N VAL A 250 -19.56 8.98 -2.78
CA VAL A 250 -19.89 8.62 -1.42
C VAL A 250 -20.96 7.57 -1.43
N MET A 251 -20.53 6.34 -1.17
CA MET A 251 -21.39 5.20 -0.98
C MET A 251 -22.11 5.34 0.36
N ARG A 252 -23.44 5.40 0.28
CA ARG A 252 -24.34 5.43 1.45
C ARG A 252 -24.85 4.03 1.73
N VAL A 253 -24.42 3.43 2.83
CA VAL A 253 -24.98 2.16 3.30
C VAL A 253 -26.13 2.47 4.26
N LYS A 254 -27.37 2.48 3.74
CA LYS A 254 -28.58 2.48 4.56
C LYS A 254 -28.85 1.04 5.01
N ASP A 255 -28.23 0.63 6.11
CA ASP A 255 -28.72 -0.42 7.02
C ASP A 255 -27.79 -0.51 8.23
N GLY A 256 -27.88 0.50 9.09
CA GLY A 256 -27.08 0.62 10.32
C GLY A 256 -27.94 0.63 11.57
N LYS A 257 -28.88 -0.32 11.76
CA LYS A 257 -29.27 -0.66 13.13
C LYS A 257 -28.15 -1.51 13.71
N ALA A 258 -27.55 -1.05 14.81
CA ALA A 258 -26.53 -1.79 15.55
C ALA A 258 -27.00 -3.24 15.76
N PRO A 259 -26.30 -4.25 15.20
CA PRO A 259 -26.68 -5.63 15.42
C PRO A 259 -26.42 -5.96 16.89
N LYS A 260 -27.48 -6.37 17.58
CA LYS A 260 -27.34 -7.03 18.88
C LYS A 260 -26.43 -8.24 18.67
N THR A 261 -25.27 -8.22 19.32
CA THR A 261 -24.35 -9.34 19.60
C THR A 261 -24.59 -10.60 18.75
N GLY A 262 -23.75 -10.82 17.73
CA GLY A 262 -23.53 -12.16 17.18
C GLY A 262 -23.99 -12.44 15.74
N LYS A 263 -24.17 -11.45 14.86
CA LYS A 263 -24.42 -11.68 13.43
C LYS A 263 -23.60 -10.72 12.57
N ALA A 264 -22.84 -11.28 11.63
CA ALA A 264 -22.13 -10.56 10.58
C ALA A 264 -22.91 -10.73 9.25
N TYR A 265 -22.56 -9.98 8.20
CA TYR A 265 -23.15 -10.12 6.84
C TYR A 265 -22.11 -10.27 5.69
N SER A 266 -22.45 -11.06 4.62
CA SER A 266 -21.63 -11.48 3.45
C SER A 266 -22.16 -11.19 2.04
N ILE A 267 -21.27 -10.92 1.05
CA ILE A 267 -21.50 -10.84 -0.41
C ILE A 267 -20.17 -11.04 -1.20
N LEU A 268 -20.15 -11.74 -2.36
CA LEU A 268 -19.04 -11.99 -3.34
C LEU A 268 -19.24 -11.23 -4.70
N PRO A 269 -18.36 -11.40 -5.72
CA PRO A 269 -17.24 -10.58 -6.17
C PRO A 269 -17.58 -9.44 -7.17
N TRP A 270 -16.57 -8.67 -7.57
CA TRP A 270 -16.65 -7.30 -8.09
C TRP A 270 -16.54 -7.23 -9.61
N THR A 271 -17.06 -6.18 -10.24
CA THR A 271 -16.85 -5.89 -11.67
C THR A 271 -16.84 -4.38 -11.88
N ILE A 272 -15.67 -3.80 -12.23
CA ILE A 272 -15.50 -2.37 -12.53
C ILE A 272 -15.35 -2.19 -14.04
N PHE A 273 -16.40 -1.73 -14.73
CA PHE A 273 -16.27 -1.46 -16.17
C PHE A 273 -15.48 -0.17 -16.42
N GLU A 274 -14.38 -0.25 -17.17
CA GLU A 274 -13.73 0.88 -17.81
C GLU A 274 -14.32 0.98 -19.23
N GLN A 275 -15.06 2.07 -19.52
CA GLN A 275 -15.59 2.37 -20.85
C GLN A 275 -14.60 3.23 -21.64
#